data_AF-A0A8E2E4W9-F1
#
_entry.id   AF-A0A8E2E4W9-F1
#
_cell.length_a   1.000
_cell.length_b   1.000
_cell.length_c   1.000
_cell.angle_alpha   90.00
_cell.angle_beta   90.00
_cell.angle_gamma   90.00
#
_symmetry.space_group_name_H-M   'P 1'
#
loop_
_entity.id
_entity.type
_entity.pdbx_description
1 polymer ?
#
loop_
_entity_poly.entity_id
_entity_poly.type
_entity_poly.pdbx_seq_one_letter_code
_entity_poly.pdbx_strand_id
1 'polypeptide(L)'
;QTDDVSLLIQALSIASSPDSRESVEELLSQAIRVSIRRNAKDVLTYALDHGAKVPARSGLVLDDPQIQTLDILVAHGWDINARHCGDQPFLWKAVLHGDGDLITWCLDHGSTTVPKDLGLDSDDEWRQDMNACPPLLEIAASQCTVATFELLRSRGAQLGYRALHKAASAAIDHGNGGEGRPDMLDKDRAKLHSERIAMVVHLVDTVGLAPNALDQPNGWVLGNHWGTPLCYVAHNNPNWDCSDVVTFLLRKGADPWRATEPDRSTGIPAHTAVDVAKRSNYQQFLSIVDEWK
;
A
#
# COMPACT_ATOMS: atom_id res chain seq x y z
N GLN A 1 -25.93 7.72 18.24
CA GLN A 1 -26.73 6.77 17.45
C GLN A 1 -27.70 7.50 16.50
N THR A 2 -27.75 8.83 16.55
CA THR A 2 -28.41 9.68 15.55
C THR A 2 -27.39 10.68 15.01
N ASP A 3 -27.35 10.83 13.68
CA ASP A 3 -26.61 11.87 12.96
C ASP A 3 -27.41 13.18 13.08
N ASP A 4 -27.47 13.73 14.29
CA ASP A 4 -28.31 14.88 14.64
C ASP A 4 -27.43 16.07 15.04
N VAL A 5 -27.73 17.22 14.43
CA VAL A 5 -27.00 18.48 14.62
C VAL A 5 -27.46 19.27 15.84
N SER A 6 -28.58 18.90 16.47
CA SER A 6 -29.22 19.69 17.53
C SER A 6 -28.29 20.00 18.71
N LEU A 7 -27.50 19.03 19.17
CA LEU A 7 -26.54 19.24 20.26
C LEU A 7 -25.36 20.12 19.84
N LEU A 8 -24.91 20.02 18.60
CA LEU A 8 -23.87 20.90 18.07
C LEU A 8 -24.38 22.34 18.00
N ILE A 9 -25.60 22.56 17.48
CA ILE A 9 -26.23 23.89 17.43
C ILE A 9 -26.32 24.50 18.84
N GLN A 10 -26.77 23.72 19.82
CA GLN A 10 -26.87 24.18 21.19
C GLN A 10 -25.49 24.55 21.77
N ALA A 11 -24.47 23.71 21.54
CA ALA A 11 -23.11 23.96 22.01
C ALA A 11 -22.53 25.24 21.38
N LEU A 12 -22.70 25.44 20.07
CA LEU A 12 -22.24 26.64 19.36
C LEU A 12 -22.93 27.91 19.87
N SER A 13 -24.22 27.83 20.20
CA SER A 13 -24.96 28.95 20.80
C SER A 13 -24.41 29.33 22.18
N ILE A 14 -24.04 28.34 23.01
CA ILE A 14 -23.44 28.60 24.33
C ILE A 14 -22.04 29.20 24.15
N ALA A 15 -21.24 28.65 23.23
CA ALA A 15 -19.87 29.11 22.97
C ALA A 15 -19.79 30.51 22.37
N SER A 16 -20.87 30.99 21.74
CA SER A 16 -20.96 32.36 21.23
C SER A 16 -21.15 33.41 22.33
N SER A 17 -21.40 33.01 23.57
CA SER A 17 -21.50 33.91 24.72
C SER A 17 -20.12 34.45 25.13
N PRO A 18 -19.99 35.75 25.46
CA PRO A 18 -18.70 36.35 25.85
C PRO A 18 -18.06 35.73 27.11
N ASP A 19 -18.85 35.05 27.95
CA ASP A 19 -18.37 34.37 29.17
C ASP A 19 -18.00 32.89 28.93
N SER A 20 -18.10 32.40 27.68
CA SER A 20 -17.76 31.02 27.36
C SER A 20 -16.26 30.76 27.47
N ARG A 21 -15.90 29.59 28.01
CA ARG A 21 -14.52 29.09 28.03
C ARG A 21 -14.10 28.42 26.73
N GLU A 22 -15.05 27.94 25.94
CA GLU A 22 -14.81 27.27 24.67
C GLU A 22 -15.10 28.22 23.52
N SER A 23 -14.22 28.25 22.53
CA SER A 23 -14.45 29.01 21.31
C SER A 23 -15.27 28.23 20.29
N VAL A 24 -16.03 28.96 19.46
CA VAL A 24 -16.75 28.39 18.31
C VAL A 24 -15.80 27.65 17.37
N GLU A 25 -14.60 28.17 17.13
CA GLU A 25 -13.59 27.53 16.26
C GLU A 25 -13.11 26.18 16.80
N GLU A 26 -12.87 26.08 18.11
CA GLU A 26 -12.46 24.81 18.76
C GLU A 26 -13.57 23.77 18.71
N LEU A 27 -14.82 24.18 18.98
CA LEU A 27 -15.98 23.28 18.90
C LEU A 27 -16.21 22.75 17.50
N LEU A 28 -16.13 23.62 16.48
CA LEU A 28 -16.25 23.23 15.08
C LEU A 28 -15.13 22.28 14.65
N SER A 29 -13.88 22.56 15.07
CA SER A 29 -12.73 21.68 14.81
C SER A 29 -12.91 20.30 15.44
N GLN A 30 -13.44 20.26 16.67
CA GLN A 30 -13.75 19.01 17.36
C GLN A 30 -14.93 18.27 16.70
N ALA A 31 -15.96 18.98 16.26
CA ALA A 31 -17.11 18.43 15.55
C ALA A 31 -16.68 17.73 14.26
N ILE A 32 -15.79 18.33 13.45
CA ILE A 32 -15.20 17.68 12.27
C ILE A 32 -14.49 16.38 12.65
N ARG A 33 -13.58 16.41 13.64
CA ARG A 33 -12.80 15.22 14.02
C ARG A 33 -13.69 14.06 14.48
N VAL A 34 -14.72 14.35 15.26
CA VAL A 34 -15.64 13.34 15.78
C VAL A 34 -16.57 12.84 14.69
N SER A 35 -17.12 13.73 13.86
CA SER A 35 -18.05 13.36 12.79
C SER A 35 -17.40 12.45 11.76
N ILE A 36 -16.17 12.73 11.33
CA ILE A 36 -15.41 11.86 10.42
C ILE A 36 -15.21 10.47 11.01
N ARG A 37 -14.74 10.38 12.26
CA ARG A 37 -14.51 9.08 12.93
C ARG A 37 -15.80 8.27 13.10
N ARG A 38 -16.94 8.96 13.24
CA ARG A 38 -18.24 8.34 13.47
C ARG A 38 -19.08 8.22 12.20
N ASN A 39 -18.60 8.68 11.05
CA ASN A 39 -19.36 8.81 9.80
C ASN A 39 -20.69 9.55 10.00
N ALA A 40 -20.68 10.62 10.81
CA ALA A 40 -21.83 11.49 11.09
C ALA A 40 -21.86 12.64 10.06
N LYS A 41 -22.52 12.39 8.94
CA LYS A 41 -22.48 13.17 7.71
C LYS A 41 -23.22 14.49 7.86
N ASP A 42 -24.34 14.48 8.56
CA ASP A 42 -25.15 15.68 8.79
C ASP A 42 -24.39 16.64 9.72
N VAL A 43 -23.74 16.09 10.75
CA VAL A 43 -22.85 16.87 11.64
C VAL A 43 -21.63 17.42 10.90
N LEU A 44 -21.01 16.60 10.03
CA LEU A 44 -19.85 17.03 9.24
C LEU A 44 -20.22 18.16 8.27
N THR A 45 -21.30 17.98 7.50
CA THR A 45 -21.83 18.96 6.55
C THR A 45 -22.17 20.26 7.29
N TYR A 46 -22.91 20.17 8.39
CA TYR A 46 -23.28 21.35 9.18
C TYR A 46 -22.05 22.10 9.67
N ALA A 47 -21.04 21.41 10.21
CA ALA A 47 -19.83 22.06 10.70
C ALA A 47 -19.10 22.82 9.56
N LEU A 48 -18.93 22.19 8.40
CA LEU A 48 -18.26 22.79 7.24
C LEU A 48 -19.03 23.97 6.66
N ASP A 49 -20.36 23.87 6.56
CA ASP A 49 -21.24 24.97 6.13
C ASP A 49 -21.18 26.19 7.07
N HIS A 50 -20.86 25.97 8.35
CA HIS A 50 -20.84 27.00 9.39
C HIS A 50 -19.43 27.47 9.76
N GLY A 51 -18.49 27.40 8.81
CA GLY A 51 -17.19 28.04 8.91
C GLY A 51 -16.08 27.18 9.54
N ALA A 52 -16.33 25.89 9.76
CA ALA A 52 -15.27 24.97 10.12
C ALA A 52 -14.28 24.83 8.94
N LYS A 53 -12.97 24.84 9.25
CA LYS A 53 -11.94 24.67 8.23
C LYS A 53 -11.86 23.21 7.80
N VAL A 54 -11.77 22.97 6.49
CA VAL A 54 -11.50 21.63 5.97
C VAL A 54 -10.16 21.13 6.53
N PRO A 55 -10.12 19.93 7.12
CA PRO A 55 -8.92 19.41 7.74
C PRO A 55 -7.85 19.09 6.70
N ALA A 56 -6.59 19.40 7.00
CA ALA A 56 -5.46 18.90 6.24
C ALA A 56 -5.37 17.38 6.35
N ARG A 57 -4.84 16.71 5.32
CA ARG A 57 -4.69 15.24 5.29
C ARG A 57 -3.95 14.69 6.52
N SER A 58 -2.87 15.33 6.97
CA SER A 58 -2.11 14.87 8.15
C SER A 58 -2.89 14.94 9.47
N GLY A 59 -3.98 15.71 9.53
CA GLY A 59 -4.87 15.78 10.68
C GLY A 59 -6.01 14.75 10.66
N LEU A 60 -6.14 13.99 9.56
CA LEU A 60 -7.23 13.03 9.35
C LEU A 60 -6.78 11.59 9.63
N VAL A 61 -7.32 11.01 10.70
CA VAL A 61 -7.27 9.58 10.93
C VAL A 61 -8.50 8.95 10.26
N LEU A 62 -8.29 8.39 9.07
CA LEU A 62 -9.31 7.71 8.26
C LEU A 62 -9.07 6.20 8.31
N ASP A 63 -9.36 5.56 9.44
CA ASP A 63 -9.09 4.12 9.61
C ASP A 63 -10.01 3.25 8.74
N ASP A 64 -11.24 3.71 8.52
CA ASP A 64 -12.24 3.10 7.62
C ASP A 64 -13.05 4.21 6.93
N PRO A 65 -12.47 4.87 5.90
CA PRO A 65 -13.12 6.01 5.27
C PRO A 65 -14.33 5.57 4.45
N GLN A 66 -15.49 6.06 4.84
CA GLN A 66 -16.72 5.86 4.09
C GLN A 66 -16.77 6.86 2.92
N ILE A 67 -17.05 6.38 1.71
CA ILE A 67 -17.09 7.20 0.48
C ILE A 67 -17.92 8.47 0.68
N GLN A 68 -19.07 8.39 1.35
CA GLN A 68 -19.93 9.55 1.60
C GLN A 68 -19.28 10.63 2.49
N THR A 69 -18.45 10.24 3.46
CA THR A 69 -17.66 11.21 4.24
C THR A 69 -16.61 11.88 3.34
N LEU A 70 -15.99 11.12 2.44
CA LEU A 70 -15.01 11.66 1.50
C LEU A 70 -15.66 12.59 0.46
N ASP A 71 -16.85 12.26 -0.03
CA ASP A 71 -17.63 13.12 -0.94
C ASP A 71 -17.87 14.49 -0.31
N ILE A 72 -18.29 14.54 0.96
CA ILE A 72 -18.48 15.78 1.71
C ILE A 72 -17.15 16.55 1.79
N LEU A 73 -16.06 15.89 2.19
CA LEU A 73 -14.75 16.54 2.30
C LEU A 73 -14.30 17.14 0.97
N VAL A 74 -14.38 16.39 -0.12
CA VAL A 74 -14.01 16.86 -1.47
C VAL A 74 -14.91 18.01 -1.92
N ALA A 75 -16.23 17.93 -1.68
CA ALA A 75 -17.18 19.00 -2.00
C ALA A 75 -16.86 20.32 -1.29
N HIS A 76 -16.29 20.25 -0.09
CA HIS A 76 -15.84 21.42 0.67
C HIS A 76 -14.39 21.85 0.36
N GLY A 77 -13.71 21.22 -0.59
CA GLY A 77 -12.38 21.62 -1.05
C GLY A 77 -11.23 20.86 -0.39
N TRP A 78 -11.47 19.67 0.16
CA TRP A 78 -10.40 18.79 0.62
C TRP A 78 -9.54 18.32 -0.56
N ASP A 79 -8.25 18.60 -0.49
CA ASP A 79 -7.28 18.15 -1.50
C ASP A 79 -6.88 16.69 -1.25
N ILE A 80 -7.41 15.80 -2.10
CA ILE A 80 -7.14 14.36 -2.08
C ILE A 80 -5.66 14.02 -2.30
N ASN A 81 -4.90 14.90 -2.95
CA ASN A 81 -3.47 14.74 -3.21
C ASN A 81 -2.59 15.40 -2.15
N ALA A 82 -3.15 16.14 -1.19
CA ALA A 82 -2.38 16.80 -0.16
C ALA A 82 -1.62 15.80 0.71
N ARG A 83 -0.32 16.04 0.90
CA ARG A 83 0.59 15.26 1.75
C ARG A 83 1.74 16.15 2.22
N HIS A 84 2.38 15.76 3.33
CA HIS A 84 3.70 16.29 3.64
C HIS A 84 4.77 15.61 2.79
N CYS A 85 5.93 16.27 2.64
CA CYS A 85 7.09 15.62 2.03
C CYS A 85 7.44 14.36 2.84
N GLY A 86 7.54 13.22 2.17
CA GLY A 86 7.77 11.91 2.80
C GLY A 86 6.52 11.15 3.24
N ASP A 87 5.32 11.73 3.18
CA ASP A 87 4.07 11.01 3.48
C ASP A 87 3.44 10.37 2.24
N GLN A 88 2.60 9.35 2.40
CA GLN A 88 1.88 8.77 1.26
C GLN A 88 0.58 9.54 0.94
N PRO A 89 0.24 9.79 -0.35
CA PRO A 89 -1.06 10.33 -0.73
C PRO A 89 -2.20 9.38 -0.32
N PHE A 90 -3.45 9.86 -0.32
CA PHE A 90 -4.58 9.03 0.12
C PHE A 90 -4.77 7.75 -0.72
N LEU A 91 -4.55 7.83 -2.03
CA LEU A 91 -4.65 6.68 -2.93
C LEU A 91 -3.75 5.50 -2.50
N TRP A 92 -2.57 5.76 -1.93
CA TRP A 92 -1.67 4.70 -1.44
C TRP A 92 -2.30 3.90 -0.31
N LYS A 93 -3.07 4.55 0.58
CA LYS A 93 -3.79 3.87 1.65
C LYS A 93 -4.88 2.97 1.07
N ALA A 94 -5.66 3.46 0.10
CA ALA A 94 -6.68 2.64 -0.57
C ALA A 94 -6.07 1.41 -1.26
N VAL A 95 -4.95 1.59 -1.96
CA VAL A 95 -4.20 0.49 -2.59
C VAL A 95 -3.62 -0.48 -1.57
N LEU A 96 -3.10 0.00 -0.44
CA LEU A 96 -2.57 -0.83 0.63
C LEU A 96 -3.64 -1.76 1.24
N HIS A 97 -4.88 -1.28 1.35
CA HIS A 97 -6.01 -2.08 1.81
C HIS A 97 -6.65 -2.95 0.71
N GLY A 98 -6.24 -2.78 -0.56
CA GLY A 98 -6.80 -3.52 -1.68
C GLY A 98 -8.27 -3.20 -1.98
N ASP A 99 -8.77 -2.06 -1.51
CA ASP A 99 -10.17 -1.66 -1.67
C ASP A 99 -10.41 -1.09 -3.08
N GLY A 100 -10.88 -1.95 -3.99
CA GLY A 100 -11.11 -1.61 -5.39
C GLY A 100 -12.11 -0.47 -5.60
N ASP A 101 -13.14 -0.38 -4.76
CA ASP A 101 -14.18 0.65 -4.87
C ASP A 101 -13.63 2.00 -4.42
N LEU A 102 -12.91 2.02 -3.29
CA LEU A 102 -12.23 3.23 -2.81
C LEU A 102 -11.13 3.70 -3.78
N ILE A 103 -10.37 2.78 -4.38
CA ILE A 103 -9.37 3.10 -5.40
C ILE A 103 -10.04 3.75 -6.61
N THR A 104 -11.15 3.17 -7.10
CA THR A 104 -11.90 3.73 -8.24
C THR A 104 -12.41 5.13 -7.90
N TRP A 105 -13.03 5.29 -6.72
CA TRP A 105 -13.49 6.59 -6.24
C TRP A 105 -12.35 7.62 -6.19
N CYS A 106 -11.19 7.25 -5.64
CA CYS A 106 -10.03 8.13 -5.54
C CYS A 106 -9.59 8.62 -6.93
N LEU A 107 -9.50 7.71 -7.90
CA LEU A 107 -9.07 8.02 -9.27
C LEU A 107 -10.08 8.90 -10.01
N ASP A 108 -11.37 8.68 -9.79
CA ASP A 108 -12.44 9.47 -10.42
C ASP A 108 -12.55 10.88 -9.81
N HIS A 109 -12.07 11.08 -8.58
CA HIS A 109 -11.99 12.37 -7.90
C HIS A 109 -10.60 13.04 -8.03
N GLY A 110 -9.81 12.65 -9.04
CA GLY A 110 -8.58 13.36 -9.39
C GLY A 110 -7.35 13.01 -8.55
N SER A 111 -7.35 11.84 -7.88
CA SER A 111 -6.10 11.32 -7.29
C SER A 111 -5.06 11.07 -8.37
N THR A 112 -3.84 11.52 -8.10
CA THR A 112 -2.68 11.28 -8.94
C THR A 112 -2.04 9.94 -8.60
N THR A 113 -1.61 9.21 -9.63
CA THR A 113 -0.85 7.96 -9.50
C THR A 113 0.66 8.21 -9.35
N VAL A 114 1.07 9.48 -9.49
CA VAL A 114 2.43 9.99 -9.32
C VAL A 114 2.34 11.33 -8.58
N PRO A 115 2.83 11.44 -7.33
CA PRO A 115 2.88 12.68 -6.59
C PRO A 115 3.72 13.75 -7.30
N LYS A 116 3.25 15.01 -7.26
CA LYS A 116 3.91 16.14 -7.95
C LYS A 116 5.28 16.49 -7.36
N ASP A 117 5.42 16.34 -6.04
CA ASP A 117 6.68 16.56 -5.31
C ASP A 117 7.76 15.53 -5.66
N LEU A 118 7.37 14.40 -6.26
CA LEU A 118 8.29 13.38 -6.75
C LEU A 118 8.73 13.60 -8.21
N GLY A 119 8.51 14.81 -8.77
CA GLY A 119 8.87 15.27 -10.11
C GLY A 119 9.87 14.39 -10.86
N LEU A 120 9.36 13.53 -11.73
CA LEU A 120 10.10 12.43 -12.35
C LEU A 120 10.96 12.84 -13.56
N ASP A 121 11.28 14.13 -13.67
CA ASP A 121 12.04 14.69 -14.79
C ASP A 121 13.56 14.73 -14.54
N SER A 122 14.06 14.26 -13.38
CA SER A 122 15.50 14.19 -13.11
C SER A 122 16.00 12.77 -12.94
N ASP A 123 16.89 12.36 -13.86
CA ASP A 123 17.60 11.07 -13.89
C ASP A 123 18.56 10.83 -12.71
N ASP A 124 18.77 11.81 -11.84
CA ASP A 124 19.83 11.75 -10.83
C ASP A 124 19.25 11.68 -9.39
N GLU A 125 19.64 10.65 -8.62
CA GLU A 125 19.69 10.62 -7.14
C GLU A 125 18.39 10.54 -6.30
N TRP A 126 17.19 10.73 -6.84
CA TRP A 126 15.97 11.09 -6.05
C TRP A 126 15.17 10.00 -5.30
N ARG A 127 15.70 8.80 -5.04
CA ARG A 127 14.89 7.66 -4.52
C ARG A 127 15.38 7.02 -3.22
N GLN A 128 16.20 7.70 -2.42
CA GLN A 128 16.53 7.23 -1.06
C GLN A 128 15.30 7.12 -0.14
N ASP A 129 14.23 7.90 -0.40
CA ASP A 129 12.95 7.84 0.33
C ASP A 129 11.90 6.90 -0.29
N MET A 130 12.31 5.88 -1.05
CA MET A 130 11.40 4.83 -1.53
C MET A 130 10.65 4.09 -0.41
N ASN A 131 11.07 4.22 0.85
CA ASN A 131 10.31 3.74 2.01
C ASN A 131 9.07 4.61 2.28
N ALA A 132 9.18 5.92 2.10
CA ALA A 132 8.12 6.88 2.36
C ALA A 132 7.00 6.77 1.32
N CYS A 133 7.32 6.75 0.03
CA CYS A 133 6.33 6.68 -1.05
C CYS A 133 6.80 5.77 -2.20
N PRO A 134 6.70 4.43 -2.06
CA PRO A 134 7.11 3.50 -3.12
C PRO A 134 6.21 3.66 -4.35
N PRO A 135 6.67 3.23 -5.55
CA PRO A 135 5.83 3.25 -6.75
C PRO A 135 4.52 2.51 -6.52
N LEU A 136 3.40 3.14 -6.91
CA LEU A 136 2.06 2.65 -6.57
C LEU A 136 1.81 1.21 -7.05
N LEU A 137 2.35 0.85 -8.23
CA LEU A 137 2.22 -0.49 -8.77
C LEU A 137 3.01 -1.54 -7.98
N GLU A 138 4.04 -1.19 -7.21
CA GLU A 138 4.69 -2.15 -6.31
C GLU A 138 3.76 -2.55 -5.15
N ILE A 139 3.01 -1.60 -4.60
CA ILE A 139 2.01 -1.89 -3.56
C ILE A 139 0.87 -2.69 -4.18
N ALA A 140 0.33 -2.24 -5.31
CA ALA A 140 -0.78 -2.90 -5.98
C ALA A 140 -0.45 -4.36 -6.37
N ALA A 141 0.79 -4.62 -6.79
CA ALA A 141 1.29 -5.97 -7.07
C ALA A 141 1.24 -6.91 -5.85
N SER A 142 1.29 -6.37 -4.62
CA SER A 142 1.17 -7.16 -3.39
C SER A 142 -0.24 -7.19 -2.79
N GLN A 143 -1.05 -6.14 -2.99
CA GLN A 143 -2.30 -5.97 -2.25
C GLN A 143 -3.56 -6.08 -3.12
N CYS A 144 -3.47 -5.88 -4.42
CA CYS A 144 -4.65 -5.75 -5.29
C CYS A 144 -4.84 -6.94 -6.24
N THR A 145 -6.01 -6.98 -6.87
CA THR A 145 -6.28 -7.90 -7.99
C THR A 145 -5.59 -7.43 -9.27
N VAL A 146 -5.46 -8.32 -10.26
CA VAL A 146 -4.95 -7.96 -11.60
C VAL A 146 -5.78 -6.84 -12.24
N ALA A 147 -7.11 -6.86 -12.07
CA ALA A 147 -7.99 -5.83 -12.62
C ALA A 147 -7.69 -4.44 -12.04
N THR A 148 -7.53 -4.35 -10.72
CA THR A 148 -7.18 -3.09 -10.05
C THR A 148 -5.76 -2.62 -10.41
N PHE A 149 -4.80 -3.54 -10.53
CA PHE A 149 -3.45 -3.22 -10.98
C PHE A 149 -3.44 -2.63 -12.39
N GLU A 150 -4.20 -3.22 -13.31
CA GLU A 150 -4.34 -2.72 -14.68
C GLU A 150 -5.10 -1.40 -14.75
N LEU A 151 -6.11 -1.20 -13.89
CA LEU A 151 -6.77 0.10 -13.74
C LEU A 151 -5.74 1.17 -13.37
N LEU A 152 -4.92 0.94 -12.33
CA LEU A 152 -3.88 1.88 -11.92
C LEU A 152 -2.86 2.14 -13.03
N ARG A 153 -2.41 1.08 -13.72
CA ARG A 153 -1.48 1.18 -14.85
C ARG A 153 -2.07 2.01 -15.99
N SER A 154 -3.36 1.82 -16.31
CA SER A 154 -4.08 2.60 -17.34
C SER A 154 -4.21 4.08 -16.98
N ARG A 155 -4.17 4.42 -15.68
CA ARG A 155 -4.17 5.79 -15.15
C ARG A 155 -2.75 6.34 -14.95
N GLY A 156 -1.73 5.75 -15.59
CA GLY A 156 -0.36 6.25 -15.61
C GLY A 156 0.48 5.89 -14.39
N ALA A 157 0.02 4.98 -13.52
CA ALA A 157 0.83 4.51 -12.41
C ALA A 157 2.10 3.80 -12.94
N GLN A 158 3.25 4.13 -12.36
CA GLN A 158 4.53 3.62 -12.83
C GLN A 158 4.91 2.30 -12.20
N LEU A 159 5.56 1.46 -13.02
CA LEU A 159 6.13 0.21 -12.58
C LEU A 159 7.44 0.48 -11.84
N GLY A 160 7.56 -0.03 -10.62
CA GLY A 160 8.81 -0.02 -9.88
C GLY A 160 9.63 -1.29 -10.10
N TYR A 161 10.88 -1.28 -9.63
CA TYR A 161 11.81 -2.42 -9.73
C TYR A 161 11.34 -3.63 -8.91
N ARG A 162 10.49 -3.42 -7.91
CA ARG A 162 10.09 -4.45 -6.94
C ARG A 162 8.68 -5.00 -7.12
N ALA A 163 7.99 -4.70 -8.23
CA ALA A 163 6.63 -5.17 -8.45
C ALA A 163 6.53 -6.71 -8.42
N LEU A 164 7.37 -7.42 -9.19
CA LEU A 164 7.40 -8.89 -9.20
C LEU A 164 7.88 -9.47 -7.86
N HIS A 165 8.86 -8.83 -7.23
CA HIS A 165 9.40 -9.21 -5.92
C HIS A 165 8.32 -9.19 -4.83
N LYS A 166 7.55 -8.09 -4.76
CA LYS A 166 6.46 -7.90 -3.81
C LYS A 166 5.28 -8.84 -4.10
N ALA A 167 4.94 -9.07 -5.37
CA ALA A 167 3.92 -10.04 -5.75
C ALA A 167 4.30 -11.48 -5.34
N ALA A 168 5.54 -11.90 -5.62
CA ALA A 168 6.02 -13.24 -5.27
C ALA A 168 6.02 -13.48 -3.75
N SER A 169 6.46 -12.48 -2.98
CA SER A 169 6.39 -12.51 -1.51
C SER A 169 4.95 -12.56 -0.99
N ALA A 170 4.05 -11.76 -1.56
CA ALA A 170 2.66 -11.70 -1.13
C ALA A 170 1.85 -12.97 -1.49
N ALA A 171 2.27 -13.69 -2.53
CA ALA A 171 1.61 -14.93 -2.93
C ALA A 171 1.81 -16.09 -1.96
N ILE A 172 2.89 -16.07 -1.18
CA ILE A 172 3.14 -17.06 -0.12
C ILE A 172 2.71 -16.58 1.27
N ASP A 173 2.33 -15.31 1.42
CA ASP A 173 1.84 -14.77 2.69
C ASP A 173 0.37 -15.17 2.89
N HIS A 174 0.15 -16.06 3.86
CA HIS A 174 -1.19 -16.53 4.22
C HIS A 174 -1.97 -15.56 5.13
N GLY A 175 -1.42 -14.37 5.43
CA GLY A 175 -2.07 -13.36 6.26
C GLY A 175 -2.02 -13.65 7.78
N ASN A 176 -1.35 -14.74 8.18
CA ASN A 176 -1.16 -15.12 9.58
C ASN A 176 0.16 -14.54 10.10
N GLY A 177 0.09 -13.51 10.95
CA GLY A 177 1.29 -13.04 11.67
C GLY A 177 1.30 -11.57 12.11
N GLY A 178 0.31 -10.76 11.75
CA GLY A 178 0.16 -9.41 12.32
C GLY A 178 -0.72 -9.44 13.56
N GLU A 179 -0.26 -8.88 14.68
CA GLU A 179 -1.12 -8.62 15.84
C GLU A 179 -2.41 -7.92 15.38
N GLY A 180 -3.57 -8.50 15.67
CA GLY A 180 -4.88 -7.88 15.43
C GLY A 180 -5.57 -8.19 14.10
N ARG A 181 -5.05 -9.09 13.24
CA ARG A 181 -5.85 -9.62 12.11
C ARG A 181 -6.72 -10.80 12.58
N PRO A 182 -8.05 -10.77 12.37
CA PRO A 182 -8.90 -11.90 12.67
C PRO A 182 -8.52 -13.09 11.79
N ASP A 183 -8.65 -14.32 12.33
CA ASP A 183 -8.41 -15.54 11.57
C ASP A 183 -9.29 -15.56 10.31
N MET A 184 -8.66 -15.57 9.14
CA MET A 184 -9.34 -15.65 7.85
C MET A 184 -9.81 -17.10 7.61
N LEU A 185 -11.05 -17.27 7.15
CA LEU A 185 -11.60 -18.57 6.77
C LEU A 185 -10.76 -19.21 5.66
N ASP A 186 -10.62 -20.54 5.67
CA ASP A 186 -9.80 -21.28 4.69
C ASP A 186 -10.19 -20.99 3.23
N LYS A 187 -11.49 -20.82 2.96
CA LYS A 187 -11.99 -20.49 1.62
C LYS A 187 -11.52 -19.11 1.15
N ASP A 188 -11.51 -18.13 2.04
CA ASP A 188 -11.05 -16.77 1.73
C ASP A 188 -9.53 -16.75 1.53
N ARG A 189 -8.80 -17.58 2.28
CA ARG A 189 -7.35 -17.76 2.10
C ARG A 189 -7.00 -18.40 0.75
N ALA A 190 -7.71 -19.44 0.34
CA ALA A 190 -7.50 -20.09 -0.95
C ALA A 190 -7.81 -19.13 -2.12
N LYS A 191 -8.87 -18.33 -1.98
CA LYS A 191 -9.20 -17.27 -2.95
C LYS A 191 -8.11 -16.22 -3.01
N LEU A 192 -7.65 -15.71 -1.86
CA LEU A 192 -6.57 -14.73 -1.78
C LEU A 192 -5.29 -15.27 -2.42
N HIS A 193 -4.88 -16.50 -2.07
CA HIS A 193 -3.71 -17.13 -2.66
C HIS A 193 -3.83 -17.23 -4.19
N SER A 194 -4.98 -17.67 -4.70
CA SER A 194 -5.24 -17.75 -6.15
C SER A 194 -5.11 -16.38 -6.82
N GLU A 195 -5.64 -15.32 -6.21
CA GLU A 195 -5.52 -13.95 -6.72
C GLU A 195 -4.07 -13.44 -6.71
N ARG A 196 -3.30 -13.78 -5.67
CA ARG A 196 -1.88 -13.39 -5.58
C ARG A 196 -1.01 -14.14 -6.59
N ILE A 197 -1.25 -15.43 -6.80
CA ILE A 197 -0.59 -16.21 -7.86
C ILE A 197 -0.94 -15.63 -9.23
N ALA A 198 -2.21 -15.28 -9.47
CA ALA A 198 -2.63 -14.66 -10.72
C ALA A 198 -1.87 -13.34 -11.01
N MET A 199 -1.56 -12.55 -9.97
CA MET A 199 -0.71 -11.36 -10.10
C MET A 199 0.72 -11.71 -10.53
N VAL A 200 1.35 -12.70 -9.90
CA VAL A 200 2.70 -13.16 -10.27
C VAL A 200 2.74 -13.61 -11.74
N VAL A 201 1.75 -14.42 -12.14
CA VAL A 201 1.60 -14.89 -13.52
C VAL A 201 1.44 -13.71 -14.48
N HIS A 202 0.54 -12.78 -14.18
CA HIS A 202 0.29 -11.61 -15.02
C HIS A 202 1.52 -10.72 -15.19
N LEU A 203 2.29 -10.50 -14.12
CA LEU A 203 3.50 -9.68 -14.16
C LEU A 203 4.58 -10.29 -15.06
N VAL A 204 4.71 -11.62 -15.10
CA VAL A 204 5.70 -12.29 -15.95
C VAL A 204 5.18 -12.45 -17.39
N ASP A 205 3.95 -12.97 -17.56
CA ASP A 205 3.45 -13.39 -18.86
C ASP A 205 2.83 -12.25 -19.67
N THR A 206 2.20 -11.28 -19.01
CA THR A 206 1.51 -10.16 -19.68
C THR A 206 2.35 -8.89 -19.63
N VAL A 207 2.92 -8.54 -18.47
CA VAL A 207 3.73 -7.32 -18.31
C VAL A 207 5.16 -7.53 -18.80
N GLY A 208 5.65 -8.78 -18.84
CA GLY A 208 6.98 -9.12 -19.35
C GLY A 208 8.11 -8.85 -18.36
N LEU A 209 7.83 -8.85 -17.06
CA LEU A 209 8.88 -8.69 -16.05
C LEU A 209 9.77 -9.93 -16.02
N ALA A 210 11.09 -9.71 -16.09
CA ALA A 210 12.06 -10.79 -16.06
C ALA A 210 12.05 -11.47 -14.68
N PRO A 211 11.94 -12.81 -14.61
CA PRO A 211 11.91 -13.54 -13.34
C PRO A 211 13.25 -13.51 -12.59
N ASN A 212 14.30 -13.01 -13.24
CA ASN A 212 15.63 -12.81 -12.67
C ASN A 212 15.98 -11.32 -12.50
N ALA A 213 15.03 -10.40 -12.67
CA ALA A 213 15.29 -8.98 -12.42
C ALA A 213 15.81 -8.78 -11.00
N LEU A 214 16.75 -7.84 -10.83
CA LEU A 214 17.16 -7.41 -9.50
C LEU A 214 16.18 -6.36 -8.99
N ASP A 215 16.03 -6.29 -7.68
CA ASP A 215 15.14 -5.41 -6.95
C ASP A 215 15.62 -3.96 -6.81
N GLN A 216 16.81 -3.67 -7.36
CA GLN A 216 17.39 -2.33 -7.42
C GLN A 216 18.23 -2.15 -8.69
N PRO A 217 18.34 -0.91 -9.21
CA PRO A 217 19.27 -0.60 -10.30
C PRO A 217 20.73 -0.64 -9.81
N ASN A 218 21.66 -0.81 -10.75
CA ASN A 218 23.08 -0.95 -10.43
C ASN A 218 23.63 0.27 -9.68
N GLY A 219 24.41 0.02 -8.63
CA GLY A 219 25.04 1.06 -7.82
C GLY A 219 24.14 1.69 -6.76
N TRP A 220 22.88 1.26 -6.66
CA TRP A 220 21.94 1.73 -5.64
C TRP A 220 21.94 0.79 -4.44
N VAL A 221 21.69 1.36 -3.26
CA VAL A 221 21.45 0.60 -2.03
C VAL A 221 20.07 1.01 -1.49
N LEU A 222 19.07 0.17 -1.75
CA LEU A 222 17.74 0.37 -1.20
C LEU A 222 17.58 -0.39 0.12
N GLY A 223 16.83 0.13 1.09
CA GLY A 223 16.48 -0.68 2.27
C GLY A 223 15.65 -1.93 1.89
N ASN A 224 15.81 -3.02 2.65
CA ASN A 224 15.05 -4.27 2.49
C ASN A 224 15.10 -4.89 1.08
N HIS A 225 16.30 -4.90 0.49
CA HIS A 225 16.58 -5.59 -0.77
C HIS A 225 17.09 -7.01 -0.50
N TRP A 226 16.66 -7.97 -1.32
CA TRP A 226 17.03 -9.39 -1.25
C TRP A 226 17.56 -9.92 -2.59
N GLY A 227 17.48 -9.15 -3.67
CA GLY A 227 17.93 -9.57 -5.00
C GLY A 227 16.79 -9.93 -5.93
N THR A 228 16.71 -11.19 -6.34
CA THR A 228 15.71 -11.66 -7.32
C THR A 228 14.36 -11.96 -6.66
N PRO A 229 13.26 -12.15 -7.42
CA PRO A 229 11.98 -12.57 -6.87
C PRO A 229 12.07 -13.87 -6.06
N LEU A 230 12.92 -14.82 -6.46
CA LEU A 230 13.15 -16.05 -5.69
C LEU A 230 13.83 -15.78 -4.34
N CYS A 231 14.72 -14.78 -4.23
CA CYS A 231 15.30 -14.40 -2.95
C CYS A 231 14.25 -13.86 -1.98
N TYR A 232 13.26 -13.10 -2.47
CA TYR A 232 12.14 -12.62 -1.65
C TYR A 232 11.33 -13.80 -1.13
N VAL A 233 10.99 -14.78 -1.97
CA VAL A 233 10.29 -16.00 -1.53
C VAL A 233 11.10 -16.74 -0.46
N ALA A 234 12.40 -16.95 -0.70
CA ALA A 234 13.32 -17.64 0.22
C ALA A 234 13.53 -16.93 1.56
N HIS A 235 13.37 -15.60 1.62
CA HIS A 235 13.53 -14.81 2.85
C HIS A 235 12.33 -14.90 3.80
N ASN A 236 11.14 -15.24 3.30
CA ASN A 236 9.91 -15.26 4.09
C ASN A 236 9.86 -16.40 5.12
N ASN A 237 8.74 -16.48 5.85
CA ASN A 237 8.52 -17.53 6.84
C ASN A 237 8.68 -18.93 6.21
N PRO A 238 9.60 -19.77 6.70
CA PRO A 238 9.90 -21.08 6.10
C PRO A 238 8.78 -22.10 6.23
N ASN A 239 7.72 -21.80 6.99
CA ASN A 239 6.55 -22.66 7.16
C ASN A 239 5.42 -22.35 6.18
N TRP A 240 5.53 -21.29 5.38
CA TRP A 240 4.54 -20.98 4.35
C TRP A 240 4.72 -21.87 3.12
N ASP A 241 3.65 -22.10 2.37
CA ASP A 241 3.74 -22.87 1.14
C ASP A 241 4.22 -21.99 -0.02
N CYS A 242 5.38 -22.33 -0.57
CA CYS A 242 5.97 -21.64 -1.72
C CYS A 242 5.88 -22.41 -3.04
N SER A 243 5.25 -23.59 -3.05
CA SER A 243 5.30 -24.54 -4.17
C SER A 243 4.87 -23.90 -5.49
N ASP A 244 3.72 -23.24 -5.52
CA ASP A 244 3.15 -22.67 -6.74
C ASP A 244 4.01 -21.52 -7.29
N VAL A 245 4.45 -20.60 -6.44
CA VAL A 245 5.27 -19.44 -6.83
C VAL A 245 6.62 -19.89 -7.35
N VAL A 246 7.33 -20.75 -6.60
CA VAL A 246 8.67 -21.22 -6.97
C VAL A 246 8.60 -22.03 -8.26
N THR A 247 7.68 -22.99 -8.36
CA THR A 247 7.52 -23.81 -9.57
C THR A 247 7.20 -22.95 -10.80
N PHE A 248 6.32 -21.96 -10.66
CA PHE A 248 6.00 -21.05 -11.76
C PHE A 248 7.22 -20.24 -12.19
N LEU A 249 7.92 -19.59 -11.26
CA LEU A 249 9.09 -18.77 -11.57
C LEU A 249 10.21 -19.61 -12.22
N LEU A 250 10.48 -20.81 -11.72
CA LEU A 250 11.45 -21.75 -12.30
C LEU A 250 11.08 -22.12 -13.74
N ARG A 251 9.80 -22.45 -14.00
CA ARG A 251 9.30 -22.71 -15.37
C ARG A 251 9.47 -21.52 -16.31
N LYS A 252 9.47 -20.31 -15.78
CA LYS A 252 9.72 -19.07 -16.54
C LYS A 252 11.20 -18.71 -16.65
N GLY A 253 12.10 -19.58 -16.16
CA GLY A 253 13.54 -19.42 -16.27
C GLY A 253 14.17 -18.63 -15.12
N ALA A 254 13.50 -18.52 -13.97
CA ALA A 254 14.15 -18.03 -12.76
C ALA A 254 15.33 -18.95 -12.39
N ASP A 255 16.46 -18.35 -12.04
CA ASP A 255 17.69 -19.04 -11.65
C ASP A 255 17.89 -18.90 -10.13
N PRO A 256 17.72 -19.99 -9.35
CA PRO A 256 17.97 -19.99 -7.90
C PRO A 256 19.40 -19.66 -7.50
N TRP A 257 20.36 -19.83 -8.42
CA TRP A 257 21.79 -19.58 -8.22
C TRP A 257 22.25 -18.24 -8.76
N ARG A 258 21.34 -17.40 -9.27
CA ARG A 258 21.68 -16.05 -9.68
C ARG A 258 22.13 -15.25 -8.47
N ALA A 259 23.39 -14.84 -8.48
CA ALA A 259 23.97 -14.02 -7.42
C ALA A 259 23.42 -12.58 -7.49
N THR A 260 23.14 -12.02 -6.31
CA THR A 260 22.92 -10.58 -6.16
C THR A 260 24.22 -9.80 -6.33
N GLU A 261 24.12 -8.49 -6.49
CA GLU A 261 25.27 -7.62 -6.25
C GLU A 261 25.61 -7.60 -4.75
N PRO A 262 26.90 -7.52 -4.37
CA PRO A 262 27.28 -7.32 -2.98
C PRO A 262 26.90 -5.90 -2.53
N ASP A 263 26.28 -5.78 -1.36
CA ASP A 263 25.99 -4.49 -0.76
C ASP A 263 27.25 -3.94 -0.11
N ARG A 264 27.89 -2.99 -0.79
CA ARG A 264 29.13 -2.35 -0.33
C ARG A 264 28.93 -1.46 0.91
N SER A 265 27.71 -1.03 1.19
CA SER A 265 27.40 -0.14 2.31
C SER A 265 27.16 -0.90 3.62
N THR A 266 26.52 -2.07 3.56
CA THR A 266 26.25 -2.93 4.72
C THR A 266 27.27 -4.05 4.87
N GLY A 267 28.13 -4.28 3.86
CA GLY A 267 29.09 -5.37 3.84
C GLY A 267 28.46 -6.75 3.59
N ILE A 268 27.18 -6.81 3.21
CA ILE A 268 26.49 -8.07 2.91
C ILE A 268 27.06 -8.63 1.60
N PRO A 269 27.61 -9.86 1.61
CA PRO A 269 28.14 -10.45 0.40
C PRO A 269 27.02 -10.75 -0.61
N ALA A 270 27.43 -10.86 -1.88
CA ALA A 270 26.59 -11.43 -2.92
C ALA A 270 26.04 -12.78 -2.46
N HIS A 271 24.75 -13.00 -2.63
CA HIS A 271 24.09 -14.23 -2.23
C HIS A 271 23.09 -14.67 -3.30
N THR A 272 22.68 -15.93 -3.23
CA THR A 272 21.68 -16.51 -4.12
C THR A 272 20.38 -16.80 -3.36
N ALA A 273 19.29 -17.12 -4.07
CA ALA A 273 18.05 -17.53 -3.40
C ALA A 273 18.27 -18.82 -2.56
N VAL A 274 19.14 -19.72 -3.02
CA VAL A 274 19.54 -20.92 -2.28
C VAL A 274 20.27 -20.57 -0.97
N ASP A 275 21.17 -19.58 -0.99
CA ASP A 275 21.88 -19.14 0.22
C ASP A 275 20.92 -18.48 1.24
N VAL A 276 19.93 -17.72 0.75
CA VAL A 276 18.87 -17.15 1.59
C VAL A 276 18.03 -18.26 2.21
N ALA A 277 17.54 -19.22 1.41
CA ALA A 277 16.71 -20.31 1.89
C ALA A 277 17.42 -21.18 2.94
N LYS A 278 18.72 -21.44 2.77
CA LYS A 278 19.54 -22.14 3.76
C LYS A 278 19.64 -21.38 5.08
N ARG A 279 19.87 -20.07 5.04
CA ARG A 279 19.94 -19.21 6.24
C ARG A 279 18.61 -19.16 6.98
N SER A 280 17.50 -19.12 6.25
CA SER A 280 16.13 -19.11 6.80
C SER A 280 15.60 -20.50 7.15
N ASN A 281 16.35 -21.58 6.91
CA ASN A 281 15.93 -22.97 7.07
C ASN A 281 14.63 -23.33 6.30
N TYR A 282 14.49 -22.81 5.07
CA TYR A 282 13.32 -23.02 4.22
C TYR A 282 13.42 -24.34 3.45
N GLN A 283 13.14 -25.45 4.14
CA GLN A 283 13.33 -26.81 3.58
C GLN A 283 12.46 -27.09 2.35
N GLN A 284 11.21 -26.60 2.32
CA GLN A 284 10.32 -26.81 1.17
C GLN A 284 10.88 -26.14 -0.10
N PHE A 285 11.32 -24.88 0.00
CA PHE A 285 11.98 -24.16 -1.10
C PHE A 285 13.20 -24.94 -1.62
N LEU A 286 14.04 -25.43 -0.71
CA LEU A 286 15.25 -26.19 -1.07
C LEU A 286 14.92 -27.51 -1.76
N SER A 287 13.87 -28.23 -1.33
CA SER A 287 13.41 -29.46 -1.97
C SER A 287 12.97 -29.21 -3.40
N ILE A 288 12.13 -28.19 -3.63
CA ILE A 288 11.64 -27.83 -4.97
C ILE A 288 12.81 -27.49 -5.91
N VAL A 289 13.78 -26.70 -5.42
CA VAL A 289 14.96 -26.32 -6.20
C VAL A 289 15.87 -27.52 -6.49
N ASP A 290 16.00 -28.47 -5.57
CA ASP A 290 16.81 -29.67 -5.78
C ASP A 290 16.17 -30.63 -6.78
N GLU A 291 14.84 -30.80 -6.71
CA GLU A 291 14.05 -31.59 -7.67
C GLU A 291 14.02 -30.98 -9.09
N TRP A 292 14.24 -29.67 -9.21
CA TRP A 292 14.27 -28.97 -10.50
C TRP A 292 15.60 -29.13 -11.27
N LYS A 293 16.69 -29.54 -10.59
CA LYS A 293 18.00 -29.77 -11.22
C LYS A 293 17.98 -30.95 -12.20
#